data_AF-A0A1F3WUS2-F1
#
_entry.id   AF-A0A1F3WUS2-F1
#
_cell.length_a   1.000
_cell.length_b   1.000
_cell.length_c   1.000
_cell.angle_alpha   90.00
_cell.angle_beta   90.00
_cell.angle_gamma   90.00
#
_symmetry.space_group_name_H-M   'P 1'
#
loop_
_entity.id
_entity.type
_entity.pdbx_description
1 polymer ?
#
loop_
_entity_poly.entity_id
_entity_poly.type
_entity_poly.pdbx_seq_one_letter_code
_entity_poly.pdbx_strand_id
1 'polypeptide(L)'
;MNKTYLEAIVNSFSKIEGNSAFVIQFKDSNEIYALKRSAPLVCGLNQENGEIIISSDPYALAGRVRDIYFPEDGVIIKAGMNGELSFLELNLQASNRIVHKKLNTDYKAIDKGSYDHFMLKEINEQPGLIRGLTQYYFEGEGLFRLENIKQEKQPERIHIVACGTAWHAGLIIKNFLESYNQIHCHIDWASEFRYRNPLIKSNDMALFISQSGETADTLAAQKLCKEKGIKTFSIVNVEGSTLYRDCYENLLIQAGVEICVASTKAFTQQVLTGYLTTQYLLGKDVCKNTIREKFSLLANRIESILNSTEQIEKIAYKIYAKKGFIFTGRGIYFPVALEGALKLKEIAYVHAEGYAAGELKHGPIALIDESMVNIAIVGPELYDKTVSNIQEVKARRGIIVIIGPQNHPILESVGDYFIPLDFSGLGELSPVYVNVVTQLLAYYMAKFKGTDIDKPRNLAKSVTVE
;
A
#
# COMPACT_ATOMS: atom_id res chain seq x y z
N MET A 1 4.63 -6.71 46.85
CA MET A 1 3.77 -7.36 45.83
C MET A 1 4.07 -6.87 44.41
N ASN A 2 4.23 -5.57 44.15
CA ASN A 2 4.54 -5.11 42.77
C ASN A 2 5.89 -5.60 42.21
N LYS A 3 6.96 -5.71 43.03
CA LYS A 3 8.25 -6.27 42.58
C LYS A 3 8.13 -7.72 42.10
N THR A 4 7.33 -8.55 42.80
CA THR A 4 7.15 -9.96 42.45
C THR A 4 6.39 -10.16 41.13
N TYR A 5 5.48 -9.26 40.74
CA TYR A 5 4.79 -9.34 39.45
C TYR A 5 5.70 -8.98 38.28
N LEU A 6 6.44 -7.88 38.40
CA LEU A 6 7.41 -7.47 37.38
C LEU A 6 8.50 -8.52 37.18
N GLU A 7 9.03 -9.10 38.26
CA GLU A 7 9.99 -10.22 38.18
C GLU A 7 9.38 -11.44 37.48
N ALA A 8 8.11 -11.78 37.76
CA ALA A 8 7.43 -12.87 37.09
C ALA A 8 7.23 -12.61 35.59
N ILE A 9 6.86 -11.40 35.19
CA ILE A 9 6.74 -10.98 33.79
C ILE A 9 8.08 -11.13 33.08
N VAL A 10 9.16 -10.56 33.65
CA VAL A 10 10.51 -10.63 33.08
C VAL A 10 10.99 -12.08 32.93
N ASN A 11 10.83 -12.89 33.98
CA ASN A 11 11.24 -14.30 33.96
C ASN A 11 10.42 -15.16 32.99
N SER A 12 9.17 -14.79 32.73
CA SER A 12 8.33 -15.49 31.76
C SER A 12 8.72 -15.07 30.34
N PHE A 13 8.86 -13.78 30.11
CA PHE A 13 9.19 -13.21 28.81
C PHE A 13 10.57 -13.61 28.30
N SER A 14 11.54 -13.85 29.20
CA SER A 14 12.87 -14.35 28.83
C SER A 14 12.84 -15.77 28.25
N LYS A 15 11.79 -16.56 28.56
CA LYS A 15 11.58 -17.91 28.04
C LYS A 15 10.77 -17.95 26.74
N ILE A 16 10.18 -16.83 26.36
CA ILE A 16 9.33 -16.74 25.15
C ILE A 16 10.23 -16.43 23.96
N GLU A 17 10.08 -17.26 22.93
CA GLU A 17 10.73 -17.09 21.63
C GLU A 17 9.69 -16.69 20.57
N GLY A 18 10.13 -15.95 19.55
CA GLY A 18 9.28 -15.50 18.45
C GLY A 18 8.60 -14.13 18.66
N ASN A 19 7.86 -13.70 17.63
CA ASN A 19 7.16 -12.42 17.62
C ASN A 19 5.96 -12.47 18.56
N SER A 20 5.89 -11.55 19.51
CA SER A 20 4.84 -11.54 20.52
C SER A 20 4.61 -10.15 21.10
N ALA A 21 3.36 -9.85 21.45
CA ALA A 21 2.99 -8.70 22.26
C ALA A 21 1.98 -9.18 23.30
N PHE A 22 2.17 -8.79 24.55
CA PHE A 22 1.32 -9.21 25.66
C PHE A 22 0.76 -7.99 26.38
N VAL A 23 -0.50 -8.10 26.78
CA VAL A 23 -1.14 -7.24 27.77
C VAL A 23 -1.55 -8.14 28.94
N ILE A 24 -1.10 -7.81 30.14
CA ILE A 24 -1.14 -8.67 31.32
C ILE A 24 -1.80 -7.90 32.45
N GLN A 25 -2.81 -8.50 33.07
CA GLN A 25 -3.44 -8.01 34.29
C GLN A 25 -3.49 -9.16 35.31
N PHE A 26 -3.11 -8.86 36.55
CA PHE A 26 -3.22 -9.82 37.65
C PHE A 26 -4.58 -9.64 38.34
N LYS A 27 -5.22 -10.75 38.73
CA LYS A 27 -6.56 -10.74 39.34
C LYS A 27 -6.67 -9.80 40.55
N ASP A 28 -5.60 -9.71 41.33
CA ASP A 28 -5.56 -8.91 42.57
C ASP A 28 -4.87 -7.54 42.36
N SER A 29 -4.73 -7.07 41.12
CA SER A 29 -4.15 -5.77 40.77
C SER A 29 -4.98 -5.04 39.71
N ASN A 30 -5.13 -3.73 39.90
CA ASN A 30 -5.71 -2.83 38.90
C ASN A 30 -4.66 -2.28 37.92
N GLU A 31 -3.39 -2.65 38.09
CA GLU A 31 -2.32 -2.27 37.16
C GLU A 31 -2.33 -3.20 35.93
N ILE A 32 -2.10 -2.60 34.76
CA ILE A 32 -1.91 -3.31 33.51
C ILE A 32 -0.44 -3.21 33.10
N TYR A 33 0.11 -4.34 32.69
CA TYR A 33 1.46 -4.42 32.16
C TYR A 33 1.41 -4.81 30.69
N ALA A 34 2.30 -4.28 29.87
CA ALA A 34 2.43 -4.72 28.49
C ALA A 34 3.88 -4.69 28.04
N LEU A 35 4.24 -5.60 27.14
CA LEU A 35 5.59 -5.70 26.57
C LEU A 35 5.54 -6.49 25.27
N LYS A 36 6.57 -6.32 24.44
CA LYS A 36 6.62 -6.93 23.10
C LYS A 36 8.02 -7.43 22.73
N ARG A 37 8.05 -8.38 21.80
CA ARG A 37 9.19 -8.80 20.99
C ARG A 37 8.76 -8.78 19.54
N SER A 38 9.29 -7.85 18.75
CA SER A 38 9.16 -7.81 17.30
C SER A 38 7.71 -7.88 16.79
N ALA A 39 6.77 -7.41 17.62
CA ALA A 39 5.36 -7.23 17.31
C ALA A 39 4.97 -5.76 17.55
N PRO A 40 3.88 -5.27 16.93
CA PRO A 40 3.35 -3.94 17.21
C PRO A 40 2.79 -3.81 18.64
N LEU A 41 3.11 -2.70 19.31
CA LEU A 41 2.51 -2.31 20.57
C LEU A 41 2.59 -0.79 20.68
N VAL A 42 1.51 -0.18 21.14
CA VAL A 42 1.39 1.26 21.36
C VAL A 42 0.52 1.49 22.59
N CYS A 43 0.84 2.53 23.35
CA CYS A 43 -0.04 3.00 24.40
C CYS A 43 -0.26 4.50 24.29
N GLY A 44 -1.32 5.00 24.90
CA GLY A 44 -1.57 6.42 25.02
C GLY A 44 -2.25 6.75 26.34
N LEU A 45 -2.09 7.99 26.76
CA LEU A 45 -2.69 8.54 27.97
C LEU A 45 -3.63 9.68 27.59
N ASN A 46 -4.89 9.57 27.99
CA ASN A 46 -5.83 10.67 27.92
C ASN A 46 -5.54 11.62 29.09
N GLN A 47 -4.98 12.78 28.77
CA GLN A 47 -4.60 13.80 29.75
C GLN A 47 -5.80 14.43 30.49
N GLU A 48 -7.01 14.34 29.94
CA GLU A 48 -8.21 14.97 30.52
C GLU A 48 -8.86 14.09 31.60
N ASN A 49 -8.88 12.78 31.42
CA ASN A 49 -9.54 11.84 32.34
C ASN A 49 -8.61 10.79 32.96
N GLY A 50 -7.32 10.77 32.61
CA GLY A 50 -6.34 9.82 33.11
C GLY A 50 -6.46 8.40 32.54
N GLU A 51 -7.28 8.19 31.51
CA GLU A 51 -7.45 6.87 30.86
C GLU A 51 -6.17 6.47 30.11
N ILE A 52 -5.67 5.27 30.38
CA ILE A 52 -4.55 4.67 29.63
C ILE A 52 -5.10 3.59 28.72
N ILE A 53 -4.74 3.65 27.44
CA ILE A 53 -5.16 2.68 26.43
C ILE A 53 -3.90 2.03 25.86
N ILE A 54 -3.90 0.70 25.77
CA ILE A 54 -2.81 -0.10 25.17
C ILE A 54 -3.41 -0.92 24.04
N SER A 55 -2.75 -0.94 22.89
CA SER A 55 -3.20 -1.64 21.68
C SER A 55 -2.01 -2.14 20.86
N SER A 56 -2.24 -3.08 19.95
CA SER A 56 -1.30 -3.43 18.89
C SER A 56 -1.37 -2.46 17.70
N ASP A 57 -2.44 -1.64 17.61
CA ASP A 57 -2.68 -0.71 16.50
C ASP A 57 -2.96 0.71 17.05
N PRO A 58 -2.22 1.75 16.60
CA PRO A 58 -2.45 3.13 17.03
C PRO A 58 -3.82 3.68 16.63
N TYR A 59 -4.49 3.13 15.62
CA TYR A 59 -5.82 3.60 15.23
C TYR A 59 -6.91 3.21 16.22
N ALA A 60 -6.71 2.17 17.04
CA ALA A 60 -7.61 1.86 18.14
C ALA A 60 -7.63 2.95 19.23
N LEU A 61 -6.61 3.81 19.25
CA LEU A 61 -6.44 4.91 20.19
C LEU A 61 -7.01 6.25 19.65
N ALA A 62 -7.33 6.31 18.35
CA ALA A 62 -7.77 7.52 17.68
C ALA A 62 -9.08 8.07 18.27
N GLY A 63 -9.14 9.40 18.43
CA GLY A 63 -10.25 10.09 19.07
C GLY A 63 -10.34 9.92 20.59
N ARG A 64 -9.54 9.03 21.21
CA ARG A 64 -9.53 8.81 22.67
C ARG A 64 -8.32 9.40 23.38
N VAL A 65 -7.17 9.42 22.70
CA VAL A 65 -5.92 9.99 23.23
C VAL A 65 -5.25 10.86 22.17
N ARG A 66 -4.48 11.86 22.60
CA ARG A 66 -3.67 12.71 21.71
C ARG A 66 -2.21 12.32 21.70
N ASP A 67 -1.67 11.91 22.83
CA ASP A 67 -0.27 11.50 22.97
C ASP A 67 -0.17 9.98 23.00
N ILE A 68 0.61 9.43 22.07
CA ILE A 68 0.87 8.00 21.95
C ILE A 68 2.36 7.70 22.04
N TYR A 69 2.68 6.52 22.55
CA TYR A 69 4.02 6.07 22.84
C TYR A 69 4.24 4.68 22.24
N PHE A 70 5.32 4.54 21.49
CA PHE A 70 5.75 3.27 20.90
C PHE A 70 6.99 2.77 21.65
N PRO A 71 6.85 1.78 22.55
CA PRO A 71 8.00 1.18 23.20
C PRO A 71 8.82 0.32 22.24
N GLU A 72 10.14 0.28 22.43
CA GLU A 72 10.99 -0.71 21.77
C GLU A 72 10.80 -2.13 22.32
N ASP A 73 11.41 -3.11 21.67
CA ASP A 73 11.41 -4.50 22.12
C ASP A 73 12.04 -4.63 23.52
N GLY A 74 11.37 -5.38 24.39
CA GLY A 74 11.77 -5.62 25.77
C GLY A 74 11.47 -4.48 26.76
N VAL A 75 10.85 -3.38 26.31
CA VAL A 75 10.39 -2.31 27.21
C VAL A 75 9.02 -2.66 27.77
N ILE A 76 8.90 -2.67 29.10
CA ILE A 76 7.68 -2.91 29.85
C ILE A 76 6.92 -1.60 30.00
N ILE A 77 5.71 -1.55 29.48
CA ILE A 77 4.69 -0.56 29.83
C ILE A 77 4.08 -0.97 31.16
N LYS A 78 4.11 -0.09 32.15
CA LYS A 78 3.35 -0.23 33.39
C LYS A 78 2.33 0.89 33.45
N ALA A 79 1.06 0.53 33.34
CA ALA A 79 -0.10 1.40 33.44
C ALA A 79 -0.79 1.20 34.79
N GLY A 80 -0.68 2.19 35.68
CA GLY A 80 -1.35 2.26 36.96
C GLY A 80 -2.72 2.95 36.88
N MET A 81 -3.36 3.10 38.03
CA MET A 81 -4.58 3.89 38.14
C MET A 81 -4.27 5.39 38.04
N ASN A 82 -5.29 6.22 37.76
CA ASN A 82 -5.18 7.69 37.75
C ASN A 82 -4.13 8.27 36.78
N GLY A 83 -3.89 7.60 35.65
CA GLY A 83 -2.99 8.09 34.60
C GLY A 83 -1.49 7.85 34.87
N GLU A 84 -1.13 7.00 35.83
CA GLU A 84 0.26 6.62 36.06
C GLU A 84 0.79 5.73 34.92
N LEU A 85 1.49 6.32 33.95
CA LEU A 85 2.15 5.60 32.87
C LEU A 85 3.68 5.63 33.05
N SER A 86 4.31 4.47 33.10
CA SER A 86 5.77 4.35 33.22
C SER A 86 6.33 3.25 32.32
N PHE A 87 7.59 3.41 31.94
CA PHE A 87 8.31 2.49 31.05
C PHE A 87 9.54 1.94 31.76
N LEU A 88 9.70 0.62 31.76
CA LEU A 88 10.77 -0.07 32.46
C LEU A 88 11.52 -1.00 31.51
N GLU A 89 12.84 -1.10 31.67
CA GLU A 89 13.65 -2.14 31.06
C GLU A 89 13.40 -3.50 31.72
N LEU A 90 13.88 -4.59 31.11
CA LEU A 90 13.80 -5.93 31.72
C LEU A 90 14.58 -6.05 33.05
N ASN A 91 15.53 -5.15 33.31
CA ASN A 91 16.22 -5.06 34.62
C ASN A 91 15.44 -4.20 35.65
N LEU A 92 14.20 -3.81 35.32
CA LEU A 92 13.27 -3.01 36.13
C LEU A 92 13.71 -1.56 36.41
N GLN A 93 14.69 -1.04 35.68
CA GLN A 93 15.03 0.39 35.69
C GLN A 93 14.19 1.18 34.69
N ALA A 94 14.09 2.50 34.87
CA ALA A 94 13.36 3.35 33.94
C ALA A 94 13.96 3.29 32.52
N SER A 95 13.09 3.21 31.51
CA SER A 95 13.49 3.20 30.11
C SER A 95 13.15 4.51 29.42
N ASN A 96 14.08 4.97 28.57
CA ASN A 96 13.84 6.07 27.63
C ASN A 96 13.71 5.56 26.18
N ARG A 97 13.67 4.23 25.96
CA ARG A 97 13.57 3.60 24.63
C ARG A 97 12.12 3.59 24.14
N ILE A 98 11.55 4.79 24.07
CA ILE A 98 10.16 5.04 23.67
C ILE A 98 10.14 6.15 22.63
N VAL A 99 9.31 6.00 21.60
CA VAL A 99 9.03 7.07 20.64
C VAL A 99 7.69 7.69 21.01
N HIS A 100 7.69 8.98 21.35
CA HIS A 100 6.48 9.77 21.62
C HIS A 100 6.00 10.48 20.36
N LYS A 101 4.69 10.42 20.09
CA LYS A 101 4.06 11.13 18.98
C LYS A 101 2.69 11.68 19.36
N LYS A 102 2.28 12.72 18.62
CA LYS A 102 0.90 13.21 18.63
C LYS A 102 0.09 12.48 17.57
N LEU A 103 -1.02 11.87 17.98
CA LEU A 103 -1.98 11.23 17.11
C LEU A 103 -2.95 12.29 16.56
N ASN A 104 -2.67 12.79 15.36
CA ASN A 104 -3.50 13.78 14.67
C ASN A 104 -4.64 13.13 13.84
N THR A 105 -5.21 12.02 14.31
CA THR A 105 -6.27 11.30 13.59
C THR A 105 -7.64 11.62 14.19
N ASP A 106 -8.42 12.40 13.47
CA ASP A 106 -9.83 12.66 13.79
C ASP A 106 -10.65 11.36 13.70
N TYR A 107 -11.59 11.15 14.63
CA TYR A 107 -12.50 9.99 14.65
C TYR A 107 -13.22 9.77 13.31
N LYS A 108 -13.51 10.86 12.58
CA LYS A 108 -14.13 10.81 11.22
C LYS A 108 -13.32 10.02 10.20
N ALA A 109 -12.00 9.90 10.36
CA ALA A 109 -11.16 9.12 9.46
C ALA A 109 -11.49 7.61 9.52
N ILE A 110 -12.06 7.15 10.64
CA ILE A 110 -12.33 5.74 10.95
C ILE A 110 -13.81 5.37 10.74
N ASP A 111 -14.68 6.35 10.47
CA ASP A 111 -16.09 6.15 10.14
C ASP A 111 -16.28 5.91 8.63
N LYS A 112 -17.22 5.03 8.25
CA LYS A 112 -17.63 4.85 6.85
C LYS A 112 -18.40 6.06 6.31
N GLY A 113 -19.00 6.86 7.18
CA GLY A 113 -19.85 7.99 6.77
C GLY A 113 -21.02 7.50 5.91
N SER A 114 -21.22 8.13 4.75
CA SER A 114 -22.32 7.81 3.82
C SER A 114 -22.03 6.65 2.86
N TYR A 115 -20.87 6.00 2.95
CA TYR A 115 -20.49 4.91 2.04
C TYR A 115 -20.92 3.54 2.57
N ASP A 116 -21.37 2.66 1.67
CA ASP A 116 -21.73 1.27 2.02
C ASP A 116 -20.56 0.50 2.67
N HIS A 117 -19.36 0.70 2.13
CA HIS A 117 -18.13 -0.03 2.46
C HIS A 117 -16.94 0.94 2.63
N PHE A 118 -16.00 0.58 3.52
CA PHE A 118 -14.73 1.30 3.64
C PHE A 118 -13.97 1.32 2.31
N MET A 119 -13.97 0.22 1.56
CA MET A 119 -13.31 0.19 0.25
C MET A 119 -13.83 1.29 -0.68
N LEU A 120 -15.15 1.50 -0.76
CA LEU A 120 -15.72 2.54 -1.61
C LEU A 120 -15.37 3.93 -1.09
N LYS A 121 -15.43 4.16 0.23
CA LYS A 121 -14.97 5.41 0.86
C LYS A 121 -13.53 5.71 0.47
N GLU A 122 -12.63 4.75 0.65
CA GLU A 122 -11.19 4.91 0.41
C GLU A 122 -10.87 5.12 -1.08
N ILE A 123 -11.62 4.48 -1.98
CA ILE A 123 -11.54 4.77 -3.42
C ILE A 123 -11.90 6.23 -3.70
N ASN A 124 -12.96 6.75 -3.06
CA ASN A 124 -13.45 8.11 -3.23
C ASN A 124 -12.57 9.18 -2.55
N GLU A 125 -11.76 8.81 -1.56
CA GLU A 125 -10.80 9.72 -0.90
C GLU A 125 -9.57 10.04 -1.76
N GLN A 126 -9.26 9.21 -2.77
CA GLN A 126 -8.04 9.31 -3.56
C GLN A 126 -7.79 10.70 -4.15
N PRO A 127 -8.76 11.41 -4.78
CA PRO A 127 -8.51 12.75 -5.33
C PRO A 127 -8.04 13.78 -4.29
N GLY A 128 -8.64 13.77 -3.10
CA GLY A 128 -8.24 14.66 -2.00
C GLY A 128 -6.81 14.37 -1.55
N LEU A 129 -6.49 13.09 -1.37
CA LEU A 129 -5.16 12.63 -0.96
C LEU A 129 -4.09 12.95 -2.02
N ILE A 130 -4.41 12.83 -3.32
CA ILE A 130 -3.48 13.16 -4.41
C ILE A 130 -3.05 14.63 -4.32
N ARG A 131 -4.00 15.55 -4.08
CA ARG A 131 -3.70 16.97 -3.92
C ARG A 131 -2.89 17.23 -2.65
N GLY A 132 -3.31 16.63 -1.54
CA GLY A 132 -2.63 16.73 -0.24
C GLY A 132 -1.18 16.25 -0.25
N LEU A 133 -0.86 15.22 -1.04
CA LEU A 133 0.50 14.69 -1.17
C LEU A 133 1.49 15.75 -1.67
N THR A 134 1.09 16.56 -2.66
CA THR A 134 1.97 17.63 -3.17
C THR A 134 2.17 18.75 -2.15
N GLN A 135 1.15 19.05 -1.34
CA GLN A 135 1.28 20.01 -0.24
C GLN A 135 2.29 19.50 0.79
N TYR A 136 2.17 18.23 1.21
CA TYR A 136 3.08 17.61 2.17
C TYR A 136 4.55 17.63 1.72
N TYR A 137 4.82 17.30 0.45
CA TYR A 137 6.19 17.22 -0.07
C TYR A 137 6.81 18.54 -0.54
N PHE A 138 6.01 19.55 -0.84
CA PHE A 138 6.54 20.84 -1.33
C PHE A 138 6.54 21.94 -0.29
N GLU A 139 5.66 21.86 0.72
CA GLU A 139 5.44 22.89 1.74
C GLU A 139 5.49 22.33 3.17
N GLY A 140 5.56 21.00 3.35
CA GLY A 140 5.62 20.35 4.65
C GLY A 140 6.90 19.54 4.87
N GLU A 141 6.87 18.67 5.89
CA GLU A 141 8.00 17.83 6.31
C GLU A 141 8.48 16.86 5.22
N GLY A 142 7.65 16.56 4.23
CA GLY A 142 8.03 15.70 3.11
C GLY A 142 9.23 16.24 2.34
N LEU A 143 9.40 17.56 2.28
CA LEU A 143 10.53 18.18 1.58
C LEU A 143 11.89 17.79 2.19
N PHE A 144 11.99 17.79 3.52
CA PHE A 144 13.21 17.41 4.23
C PHE A 144 13.63 15.98 3.91
N ARG A 145 12.67 15.06 3.82
CA ARG A 145 12.90 13.66 3.45
C ARG A 145 13.47 13.54 2.04
N LEU A 146 12.95 14.32 1.09
CA LEU A 146 13.47 14.37 -0.28
C LEU A 146 14.89 14.96 -0.35
N GLU A 147 15.15 16.00 0.44
CA GLU A 147 16.48 16.62 0.54
C GLU A 147 17.51 15.63 1.07
N ASN A 148 17.18 14.85 2.10
CA ASN A 148 18.05 13.81 2.63
C ASN A 148 18.37 12.74 1.58
N ILE A 149 17.38 12.26 0.83
CA ILE A 149 17.62 11.28 -0.26
C ILE A 149 18.47 11.91 -1.36
N LYS A 150 18.25 13.19 -1.70
CA LYS A 150 19.01 13.87 -2.77
C LYS A 150 20.48 14.12 -2.39
N GLN A 151 20.81 14.23 -1.11
CA GLN A 151 22.19 14.33 -0.65
C GLN A 151 22.97 13.02 -0.84
N GLU A 152 22.27 11.90 -1.05
CA GLU A 152 22.90 10.62 -1.29
C GLU A 152 23.53 10.54 -2.67
N LYS A 153 24.66 9.84 -2.74
CA LYS A 153 25.26 9.50 -4.02
C LYS A 153 24.31 8.58 -4.79
N GLN A 154 24.09 8.88 -6.06
CA GLN A 154 23.28 8.02 -6.94
C GLN A 154 23.81 6.57 -6.87
N PRO A 155 22.95 5.59 -6.51
CA PRO A 155 23.36 4.21 -6.37
C PRO A 155 23.61 3.57 -7.73
N GLU A 156 24.42 2.51 -7.75
CA GLU A 156 24.57 1.66 -8.95
C GLU A 156 23.25 0.91 -9.22
N ARG A 157 22.59 0.48 -8.14
CA ARG A 157 21.36 -0.30 -8.18
C ARG A 157 20.44 0.00 -7.01
N ILE A 158 19.13 -0.01 -7.26
CA ILE A 158 18.10 -0.01 -6.22
C ILE A 158 17.42 -1.39 -6.18
N HIS A 159 17.43 -2.04 -5.02
CA HIS A 159 16.66 -3.25 -4.74
C HIS A 159 15.30 -2.84 -4.16
N ILE A 160 14.24 -2.92 -4.96
CA ILE A 160 12.86 -2.64 -4.55
C ILE A 160 12.25 -3.93 -4.01
N VAL A 161 11.78 -3.91 -2.76
CA VAL A 161 11.28 -5.11 -2.09
C VAL A 161 9.93 -4.84 -1.42
N ALA A 162 8.93 -5.65 -1.77
CA ALA A 162 7.55 -5.47 -1.29
C ALA A 162 6.73 -6.76 -1.45
N CYS A 163 5.48 -6.74 -0.95
CA CYS A 163 4.51 -7.84 -1.11
C CYS A 163 3.18 -7.33 -1.68
N GLY A 164 2.47 -8.19 -2.42
CA GLY A 164 1.10 -7.93 -2.91
C GLY A 164 0.96 -6.63 -3.69
N THR A 165 -0.08 -5.84 -3.41
CA THR A 165 -0.35 -4.54 -4.05
C THR A 165 0.86 -3.58 -3.99
N ALA A 166 1.62 -3.58 -2.89
CA ALA A 166 2.82 -2.73 -2.78
C ALA A 166 3.93 -3.13 -3.76
N TRP A 167 4.01 -4.43 -4.10
CA TRP A 167 4.91 -4.93 -5.14
C TRP A 167 4.47 -4.47 -6.55
N HIS A 168 3.16 -4.43 -6.83
CA HIS A 168 2.66 -3.83 -8.07
C HIS A 168 2.96 -2.34 -8.17
N ALA A 169 2.86 -1.58 -7.07
CA ALA A 169 3.30 -0.18 -7.04
C ALA A 169 4.80 -0.06 -7.34
N GLY A 170 5.61 -0.95 -6.76
CA GLY A 170 7.05 -1.04 -7.02
C GLY A 170 7.39 -1.25 -8.49
N LEU A 171 6.61 -2.03 -9.25
CA LEU A 171 6.83 -2.21 -10.69
C LEU A 171 6.69 -0.90 -11.47
N ILE A 172 5.75 -0.04 -11.07
CA ILE A 172 5.57 1.28 -11.70
C ILE A 172 6.70 2.22 -11.28
N ILE A 173 7.06 2.22 -10.00
CA ILE A 173 8.16 3.05 -9.47
C ILE A 173 9.50 2.68 -10.10
N LYS A 174 9.76 1.38 -10.32
CA LYS A 174 10.89 0.88 -11.09
C LYS A 174 10.99 1.57 -12.45
N ASN A 175 9.88 1.65 -13.18
CA ASN A 175 9.87 2.29 -14.50
C ASN A 175 10.21 3.78 -14.39
N PHE A 176 9.72 4.49 -13.36
CA PHE A 176 10.10 5.89 -13.16
C PHE A 176 11.60 6.05 -12.91
N LEU A 177 12.16 5.30 -11.97
CA LEU A 177 13.58 5.38 -11.60
C LEU A 177 14.49 5.05 -12.79
N GLU A 178 14.15 4.02 -13.57
CA GLU A 178 14.92 3.63 -14.76
C GLU A 178 14.77 4.64 -15.89
N SER A 179 13.55 5.09 -16.21
CA SER A 179 13.32 6.00 -17.33
C SER A 179 13.87 7.41 -17.08
N TYR A 180 13.72 7.93 -15.88
CA TYR A 180 14.11 9.30 -15.57
C TYR A 180 15.51 9.39 -14.97
N ASN A 181 15.79 8.63 -13.91
CA ASN A 181 17.06 8.75 -13.18
C ASN A 181 18.17 7.86 -13.74
N GLN A 182 17.85 6.97 -14.69
CA GLN A 182 18.81 6.03 -15.29
C GLN A 182 19.49 5.14 -14.22
N ILE A 183 18.74 4.74 -13.19
CA ILE A 183 19.22 3.87 -12.11
C ILE A 183 18.71 2.45 -12.35
N HIS A 184 19.61 1.47 -12.34
CA HIS A 184 19.22 0.07 -12.46
C HIS A 184 18.37 -0.35 -11.27
N CYS A 185 17.18 -0.90 -11.53
CA CYS A 185 16.27 -1.31 -10.48
C CYS A 185 15.98 -2.81 -10.60
N HIS A 186 16.09 -3.51 -9.48
CA HIS A 186 15.58 -4.87 -9.34
C HIS A 186 14.39 -4.84 -8.42
N ILE A 187 13.34 -5.58 -8.74
CA ILE A 187 12.18 -5.71 -7.87
C ILE A 187 11.92 -7.17 -7.55
N ASP A 188 11.68 -7.45 -6.27
CA ASP A 188 11.45 -8.79 -5.77
C ASP A 188 10.29 -8.83 -4.79
N TRP A 189 9.59 -9.96 -4.76
CA TRP A 189 8.74 -10.29 -3.63
C TRP A 189 9.61 -10.46 -2.39
N ALA A 190 9.21 -9.85 -1.28
CA ALA A 190 10.02 -9.87 -0.06
C ALA A 190 10.26 -11.31 0.46
N SER A 191 9.26 -12.18 0.30
CA SER A 191 9.34 -13.61 0.64
C SER A 191 10.47 -14.32 -0.11
N GLU A 192 10.63 -14.06 -1.41
CA GLU A 192 11.70 -14.68 -2.21
C GLU A 192 13.06 -14.01 -1.96
N PHE A 193 13.07 -12.68 -1.80
CA PHE A 193 14.29 -11.91 -1.60
C PHE A 193 15.07 -12.36 -0.35
N ARG A 194 14.37 -12.59 0.77
CA ARG A 194 15.01 -13.00 2.03
C ARG A 194 15.62 -14.40 1.98
N TYR A 195 15.13 -15.29 1.10
CA TYR A 195 15.57 -16.69 1.04
C TYR A 195 16.58 -17.00 -0.08
N ARG A 196 16.76 -16.10 -1.06
CA ARG A 196 17.63 -16.35 -2.22
C ARG A 196 19.08 -15.86 -2.11
N ASN A 197 19.50 -15.35 -0.94
CA ASN A 197 20.82 -14.72 -0.71
C ASN A 197 21.21 -13.72 -1.83
N PRO A 198 20.52 -12.58 -1.92
CA PRO A 198 20.66 -11.65 -3.05
C PRO A 198 22.07 -11.04 -3.15
N LEU A 199 22.50 -10.79 -4.39
CA LEU A 199 23.77 -10.15 -4.69
C LEU A 199 23.67 -8.64 -4.46
N ILE A 200 24.05 -8.22 -3.26
CA ILE A 200 24.06 -6.82 -2.82
C ILE A 200 25.50 -6.30 -2.79
N LYS A 201 25.75 -5.18 -3.48
CA LYS A 201 27.04 -4.46 -3.46
C LYS A 201 26.98 -3.24 -2.54
N SER A 202 28.15 -2.74 -2.12
CA SER A 202 28.26 -1.62 -1.17
C SER A 202 27.71 -0.27 -1.68
N ASN A 203 27.60 -0.08 -3.00
CA ASN A 203 27.04 1.14 -3.62
C ASN A 203 25.58 0.94 -4.08
N ASP A 204 24.94 -0.16 -3.65
CA ASP A 204 23.51 -0.38 -3.87
C ASP A 204 22.69 0.33 -2.76
N MET A 205 21.40 0.52 -3.03
CA MET A 205 20.40 0.93 -2.04
C MET A 205 19.22 -0.03 -2.06
N ALA A 206 18.46 -0.08 -0.98
CA ALA A 206 17.21 -0.84 -0.92
C ALA A 206 16.02 0.09 -0.67
N LEU A 207 14.92 -0.14 -1.39
CA LEU A 207 13.65 0.57 -1.25
C LEU A 207 12.56 -0.42 -0.84
N PHE A 208 12.01 -0.26 0.36
CA PHE A 208 10.94 -1.10 0.88
C PHE A 208 9.60 -0.40 0.74
N ILE A 209 8.58 -1.09 0.21
CA ILE A 209 7.24 -0.50 0.06
C ILE A 209 6.27 -1.31 0.92
N SER A 210 5.61 -0.65 1.86
CA SER A 210 4.62 -1.28 2.73
C SER A 210 3.61 -0.25 3.22
N GLN A 211 2.32 -0.56 3.17
CA GLN A 211 1.31 0.32 3.76
C GLN A 211 1.44 0.32 5.30
N SER A 212 1.47 -0.85 5.92
CA SER A 212 1.50 -0.99 7.38
C SER A 212 2.88 -0.72 7.99
N GLY A 213 3.95 -0.98 7.24
CA GLY A 213 5.31 -0.99 7.77
C GLY A 213 5.60 -2.14 8.74
N GLU A 214 4.72 -3.15 8.78
CA GLU A 214 4.81 -4.31 9.68
C GLU A 214 4.76 -5.66 8.92
N THR A 215 4.85 -5.64 7.59
CA THR A 215 4.84 -6.86 6.78
C THR A 215 6.09 -7.71 7.07
N ALA A 216 5.92 -8.92 7.59
CA ALA A 216 7.01 -9.74 8.14
C ALA A 216 8.15 -9.98 7.14
N ASP A 217 7.83 -10.39 5.91
CA ASP A 217 8.85 -10.63 4.88
C ASP A 217 9.58 -9.35 4.47
N THR A 218 8.88 -8.21 4.40
CA THR A 218 9.48 -6.92 4.08
C THR A 218 10.44 -6.48 5.19
N LEU A 219 10.07 -6.68 6.46
CA LEU A 219 10.96 -6.41 7.60
C LEU A 219 12.18 -7.33 7.60
N ALA A 220 12.01 -8.62 7.29
CA ALA A 220 13.13 -9.56 7.18
C ALA A 220 14.10 -9.18 6.05
N ALA A 221 13.57 -8.77 4.89
CA ALA A 221 14.39 -8.26 3.79
C ALA A 221 15.12 -6.96 4.17
N GLN A 222 14.47 -6.07 4.92
CA GLN A 222 15.08 -4.83 5.42
C GLN A 222 16.23 -5.11 6.37
N LYS A 223 16.05 -6.04 7.31
CA LYS A 223 17.10 -6.48 8.23
C LYS A 223 18.30 -7.05 7.46
N LEU A 224 18.05 -7.91 6.47
CA LEU A 224 19.10 -8.47 5.61
C LEU A 224 19.91 -7.38 4.90
N CYS A 225 19.25 -6.38 4.29
CA CYS A 225 19.94 -5.28 3.61
C CYS A 225 20.77 -4.43 4.59
N LYS A 226 20.25 -4.21 5.81
CA LYS A 226 20.97 -3.49 6.87
C LYS A 226 22.21 -4.25 7.33
N GLU A 227 22.13 -5.57 7.50
CA GLU A 227 23.26 -6.45 7.83
C GLU A 227 24.32 -6.47 6.72
N LYS A 228 23.91 -6.29 5.45
CA LYS A 228 24.82 -6.13 4.30
C LYS A 228 25.42 -4.72 4.19
N GLY A 229 25.00 -3.78 5.04
CA GLY A 229 25.58 -2.44 5.15
C GLY A 229 25.14 -1.45 4.06
N ILE A 230 24.05 -1.72 3.33
CA ILE A 230 23.52 -0.76 2.35
C ILE A 230 22.45 0.16 2.96
N LYS A 231 22.28 1.34 2.39
CA LYS A 231 21.24 2.29 2.84
C LYS A 231 19.84 1.77 2.49
N THR A 232 18.95 1.86 3.46
CA THR A 232 17.58 1.35 3.39
C THR A 232 16.59 2.51 3.42
N PHE A 233 15.72 2.57 2.42
CA PHE A 233 14.68 3.58 2.29
C PHE A 233 13.32 2.89 2.37
N SER A 234 12.29 3.60 2.81
CA SER A 234 10.92 3.09 2.73
C SER A 234 9.96 4.06 2.06
N ILE A 235 8.93 3.51 1.42
CA ILE A 235 7.66 4.20 1.12
C ILE A 235 6.61 3.56 2.02
N VAL A 236 6.12 4.32 3.01
CA VAL A 236 5.31 3.79 4.10
C VAL A 236 4.16 4.73 4.48
N ASN A 237 3.05 4.18 4.98
CA ASN A 237 1.93 5.00 5.45
C ASN A 237 1.94 5.24 6.95
N VAL A 238 2.28 4.21 7.73
CA VAL A 238 2.26 4.27 9.19
C VAL A 238 3.58 4.81 9.71
N GLU A 239 3.57 6.08 10.08
CA GLU A 239 4.71 6.73 10.69
C GLU A 239 5.02 6.12 12.07
N GLY A 240 6.27 5.75 12.31
CA GLY A 240 6.68 5.09 13.56
C GLY A 240 6.48 3.57 13.59
N SER A 241 6.00 2.95 12.51
CA SER A 241 6.06 1.49 12.31
C SER A 241 7.50 0.94 12.39
N THR A 242 7.65 -0.37 12.51
CA THR A 242 8.96 -1.04 12.57
C THR A 242 9.81 -0.72 11.35
N LEU A 243 9.23 -0.83 10.15
CA LEU A 243 9.93 -0.46 8.91
C LEU A 243 10.38 1.02 8.93
N TYR A 244 9.51 1.91 9.42
CA TYR A 244 9.82 3.33 9.53
C TYR A 244 11.00 3.59 10.48
N ARG A 245 11.05 2.92 11.63
CA ARG A 245 12.12 3.12 12.63
C ARG A 245 13.46 2.58 12.15
N ASP A 246 13.47 1.48 11.41
CA ASP A 246 14.70 0.76 11.11
C ASP A 246 15.37 1.17 9.78
N CYS A 247 14.64 1.86 8.90
CA CYS A 247 15.17 2.44 7.66
C CYS A 247 15.95 3.74 7.88
N TYR A 248 16.91 4.02 6.99
CA TYR A 248 17.72 5.24 6.99
C TYR A 248 16.87 6.50 6.73
N GLU A 249 15.98 6.44 5.75
CA GLU A 249 15.02 7.51 5.46
C GLU A 249 13.70 6.93 4.96
N ASN A 250 12.60 7.64 5.22
CA ASN A 250 11.25 7.16 4.99
C ASN A 250 10.43 8.19 4.25
N LEU A 251 9.77 7.77 3.18
CA LEU A 251 8.85 8.58 2.38
C LEU A 251 7.42 8.25 2.79
N LEU A 252 6.77 9.19 3.48
CA LEU A 252 5.39 9.01 3.93
C LEU A 252 4.39 9.24 2.80
N ILE A 253 3.49 8.29 2.60
CA ILE A 253 2.48 8.37 1.53
C ILE A 253 1.23 9.17 1.93
N GLN A 254 1.09 9.54 3.21
CA GLN A 254 -0.01 10.39 3.71
C GLN A 254 -1.42 9.93 3.27
N ALA A 255 -1.66 8.62 3.18
CA ALA A 255 -2.96 8.09 2.74
C ALA A 255 -4.03 8.10 3.85
N GLY A 256 -3.66 8.48 5.07
CA GLY A 256 -4.50 8.34 6.26
C GLY A 256 -4.77 6.87 6.61
N VAL A 257 -5.75 6.61 7.46
CA VAL A 257 -6.13 5.25 7.88
C VAL A 257 -6.75 4.50 6.71
N GLU A 258 -6.23 3.31 6.38
CA GLU A 258 -6.83 2.41 5.39
C GLU A 258 -7.34 1.16 6.11
N ILE A 259 -8.67 1.03 6.20
CA ILE A 259 -9.39 0.03 6.98
C ILE A 259 -9.76 -1.18 6.12
N CYS A 260 -10.17 -0.98 4.87
CA CYS A 260 -10.46 -2.10 3.98
C CYS A 260 -9.22 -2.98 3.83
N VAL A 261 -9.37 -4.30 3.94
CA VAL A 261 -8.24 -5.25 3.78
C VAL A 261 -7.55 -5.06 2.42
N ALA A 262 -8.33 -5.03 1.34
CA ALA A 262 -7.80 -4.80 0.00
C ALA A 262 -7.33 -3.35 -0.15
N SER A 263 -6.03 -3.16 -0.38
CA SER A 263 -5.46 -1.81 -0.52
C SER A 263 -5.99 -1.07 -1.75
N THR A 264 -6.27 0.23 -1.60
CA THR A 264 -6.81 1.09 -2.65
C THR A 264 -6.02 2.39 -2.76
N LYS A 265 -6.26 3.34 -1.85
CA LYS A 265 -5.60 4.64 -1.80
C LYS A 265 -4.12 4.55 -1.49
N ALA A 266 -3.67 3.54 -0.74
CA ALA A 266 -2.25 3.39 -0.45
C ALA A 266 -1.44 3.01 -1.71
N PHE A 267 -1.98 2.18 -2.63
CA PHE A 267 -1.34 1.93 -3.94
C PHE A 267 -1.11 3.23 -4.71
N THR A 268 -2.17 4.03 -4.84
CA THR A 268 -2.14 5.31 -5.57
C THR A 268 -1.12 6.25 -4.96
N GLN A 269 -1.12 6.42 -3.64
CA GLN A 269 -0.18 7.29 -2.96
C GLN A 269 1.26 6.75 -3.03
N GLN A 270 1.48 5.43 -2.95
CA GLN A 270 2.81 4.82 -3.12
C GLN A 270 3.42 5.15 -4.49
N VAL A 271 2.65 4.94 -5.57
CA VAL A 271 3.09 5.23 -6.94
C VAL A 271 3.41 6.72 -7.10
N LEU A 272 2.55 7.61 -6.59
CA LEU A 272 2.73 9.05 -6.70
C LEU A 272 3.89 9.57 -5.86
N THR A 273 4.11 9.03 -4.67
CA THR A 273 5.30 9.31 -3.86
C THR A 273 6.56 8.90 -4.63
N GLY A 274 6.61 7.71 -5.21
CA GLY A 274 7.75 7.28 -6.02
C GLY A 274 7.98 8.14 -7.27
N TYR A 275 6.92 8.57 -7.96
CA TYR A 275 7.01 9.54 -9.06
C TYR A 275 7.60 10.87 -8.57
N LEU A 276 7.07 11.42 -7.47
CA LEU A 276 7.52 12.69 -6.92
C LEU A 276 9.00 12.62 -6.53
N THR A 277 9.43 11.55 -5.85
CA THR A 277 10.83 11.31 -5.50
C THR A 277 11.71 11.25 -6.74
N THR A 278 11.30 10.50 -7.77
CA THR A 278 12.01 10.40 -9.05
C THR A 278 12.21 11.78 -9.69
N GLN A 279 11.14 12.59 -9.78
CA GLN A 279 11.20 13.94 -10.33
C GLN A 279 12.10 14.84 -9.49
N TYR A 280 12.07 14.71 -8.16
CA TYR A 280 12.91 15.51 -7.28
C TYR A 280 14.40 15.21 -7.47
N LEU A 281 14.76 13.93 -7.67
CA LEU A 281 16.13 13.48 -7.88
C LEU A 281 16.71 13.92 -9.23
N LEU A 282 15.90 14.28 -10.22
CA LEU A 282 16.39 14.79 -11.52
C LEU A 282 17.15 16.12 -11.42
N GLY A 283 16.94 16.89 -10.34
CA GLY A 283 17.72 18.09 -10.02
C GLY A 283 17.56 19.29 -10.97
N LYS A 284 17.00 19.12 -12.17
CA LYS A 284 16.59 20.21 -13.07
C LYS A 284 15.35 20.84 -12.46
N ASP A 285 15.46 22.08 -11.97
CA ASP A 285 14.39 22.92 -11.41
C ASP A 285 13.07 22.18 -11.33
N VAL A 286 12.89 21.39 -10.26
CA VAL A 286 11.65 20.66 -10.01
C VAL A 286 10.56 21.71 -10.07
N CYS A 287 9.83 21.77 -11.19
CA CYS A 287 8.78 22.74 -11.33
C CYS A 287 7.64 22.20 -10.46
N LYS A 288 7.72 22.50 -9.16
CA LYS A 288 6.75 22.12 -8.14
C LYS A 288 5.33 22.40 -8.64
N ASN A 289 5.18 23.52 -9.37
CA ASN A 289 3.95 23.91 -10.06
C ASN A 289 3.54 22.91 -11.14
N THR A 290 4.42 22.50 -12.05
CA THR A 290 4.12 21.47 -13.07
C THR A 290 3.72 20.14 -12.44
N ILE A 291 4.39 19.68 -11.38
CA ILE A 291 4.00 18.44 -10.69
C ILE A 291 2.64 18.60 -10.01
N ARG A 292 2.41 19.73 -9.34
CA ARG A 292 1.13 20.06 -8.68
C ARG A 292 -0.02 20.13 -9.68
N GLU A 293 0.20 20.74 -10.84
CA GLU A 293 -0.76 20.79 -11.95
C GLU A 293 -1.06 19.39 -12.49
N LYS A 294 -0.04 18.56 -12.71
CA LYS A 294 -0.20 17.17 -13.19
C LYS A 294 -0.98 16.31 -12.19
N PHE A 295 -0.70 16.43 -10.89
CA PHE A 295 -1.42 15.72 -9.83
C PHE A 295 -2.86 16.22 -9.69
N SER A 296 -3.07 17.54 -9.80
CA SER A 296 -4.42 18.14 -9.79
C SER A 296 -5.23 17.68 -11.00
N LEU A 297 -4.62 17.60 -12.19
CA LEU A 297 -5.25 17.05 -13.38
C LEU A 297 -5.66 15.58 -13.18
N LEU A 298 -4.75 14.75 -12.65
CA LEU A 298 -5.05 13.36 -12.30
C LEU A 298 -6.21 13.26 -11.32
N ALA A 299 -6.20 14.05 -10.24
CA ALA A 299 -7.27 14.08 -9.25
C ALA A 299 -8.62 14.47 -9.87
N ASN A 300 -8.65 15.50 -10.72
CA ASN A 300 -9.87 15.92 -11.42
C ASN A 300 -10.38 14.83 -12.39
N ARG A 301 -9.48 14.11 -13.06
CA ARG A 301 -9.85 12.99 -13.93
C ARG A 301 -10.45 11.84 -13.13
N ILE A 302 -9.86 11.51 -11.97
CA ILE A 302 -10.40 10.50 -11.05
C ILE A 302 -11.76 10.93 -10.50
N GLU A 303 -11.93 12.17 -10.06
CA GLU A 303 -13.24 12.69 -9.62
C GLU A 303 -14.30 12.56 -10.71
N SER A 304 -13.92 12.81 -11.96
CA SER A 304 -14.84 12.65 -13.10
C SER A 304 -15.32 11.20 -13.24
N ILE A 305 -14.45 10.20 -13.00
CA ILE A 305 -14.87 8.79 -12.94
C ILE A 305 -15.82 8.55 -11.76
N LEU A 306 -15.44 9.02 -10.57
CA LEU A 306 -16.18 8.79 -9.33
C LEU A 306 -17.58 9.41 -9.36
N ASN A 307 -17.76 10.52 -10.08
CA ASN A 307 -19.05 11.16 -10.30
C ASN A 307 -19.91 10.46 -11.37
N SER A 308 -19.39 9.46 -12.08
CA SER A 308 -20.06 8.82 -13.21
C SER A 308 -19.73 7.33 -13.32
N THR A 309 -19.98 6.59 -12.23
CA THR A 309 -19.65 5.17 -12.12
C THR A 309 -20.67 4.22 -12.77
N GLU A 310 -21.81 4.72 -13.23
CA GLU A 310 -22.94 3.91 -13.74
C GLU A 310 -22.53 2.94 -14.85
N GLN A 311 -21.66 3.37 -15.76
CA GLN A 311 -21.18 2.52 -16.85
C GLN A 311 -20.33 1.36 -16.34
N ILE A 312 -19.44 1.63 -15.37
CA ILE A 312 -18.60 0.61 -14.74
C ILE A 312 -19.48 -0.39 -13.98
N GLU A 313 -20.48 0.10 -13.24
CA GLU A 313 -21.44 -0.73 -12.53
C GLU A 313 -22.28 -1.61 -13.49
N LYS A 314 -22.78 -1.04 -14.59
CA LYS A 314 -23.52 -1.79 -15.62
C LYS A 314 -22.67 -2.89 -16.23
N ILE A 315 -21.40 -2.61 -16.55
CA ILE A 315 -20.47 -3.60 -17.11
C ILE A 315 -20.18 -4.68 -16.07
N ALA A 316 -19.88 -4.30 -14.82
CA ALA A 316 -19.69 -5.25 -13.71
C ALA A 316 -20.88 -6.21 -13.57
N TYR A 317 -22.11 -5.70 -13.64
CA TYR A 317 -23.33 -6.52 -13.59
C TYR A 317 -23.47 -7.48 -14.77
N LYS A 318 -22.95 -7.14 -15.96
CA LYS A 318 -22.98 -8.06 -17.12
C LYS A 318 -21.97 -9.19 -17.01
N ILE A 319 -20.86 -8.99 -16.28
CA ILE A 319 -19.74 -9.93 -16.26
C ILE A 319 -19.54 -10.65 -14.93
N TYR A 320 -20.13 -10.21 -13.80
CA TYR A 320 -19.82 -10.75 -12.46
C TYR A 320 -20.01 -12.27 -12.34
N ALA A 321 -20.94 -12.86 -13.10
CA ALA A 321 -21.24 -14.29 -13.05
C ALA A 321 -20.32 -15.15 -13.96
N LYS A 322 -19.36 -14.55 -14.67
CA LYS A 322 -18.41 -15.28 -15.53
C LYS A 322 -17.39 -16.06 -14.72
N LYS A 323 -16.84 -17.12 -15.34
CA LYS A 323 -16.07 -18.17 -14.64
C LYS A 323 -14.63 -17.76 -14.35
N GLY A 324 -14.02 -16.97 -15.24
CA GLY A 324 -12.65 -16.53 -15.10
C GLY A 324 -12.39 -15.21 -15.80
N PHE A 325 -11.37 -14.53 -15.30
CA PHE A 325 -10.99 -13.19 -15.73
C PHE A 325 -9.51 -13.17 -16.03
N ILE A 326 -9.16 -12.54 -17.14
CA ILE A 326 -7.79 -12.21 -17.48
C ILE A 326 -7.73 -10.69 -17.61
N PHE A 327 -6.71 -10.08 -17.02
CA PHE A 327 -6.38 -8.69 -17.25
C PHE A 327 -5.16 -8.63 -18.15
N THR A 328 -5.20 -7.79 -19.18
CA THR A 328 -4.06 -7.62 -20.08
C THR A 328 -3.66 -6.16 -20.12
N GLY A 329 -2.38 -5.88 -19.92
CA GLY A 329 -1.80 -4.56 -20.08
C GLY A 329 -0.43 -4.66 -20.73
N ARG A 330 0.08 -3.55 -21.27
CA ARG A 330 1.42 -3.48 -21.86
C ARG A 330 2.17 -2.26 -21.36
N GLY A 331 3.50 -2.35 -21.34
CA GLY A 331 4.34 -1.25 -20.86
C GLY A 331 3.95 -0.86 -19.44
N ILE A 332 3.67 0.43 -19.23
CA ILE A 332 3.33 0.98 -17.91
C ILE A 332 1.99 0.46 -17.35
N TYR A 333 1.17 -0.19 -18.17
CA TYR A 333 -0.14 -0.73 -17.76
C TYR A 333 -0.11 -2.20 -17.34
N PHE A 334 0.98 -2.93 -17.61
CA PHE A 334 1.11 -4.31 -17.14
C PHE A 334 0.98 -4.44 -15.60
N PRO A 335 1.62 -3.58 -14.79
CA PRO A 335 1.41 -3.61 -13.34
C PRO A 335 -0.04 -3.39 -12.91
N VAL A 336 -0.79 -2.56 -13.64
CA VAL A 336 -2.21 -2.31 -13.36
C VAL A 336 -3.07 -3.52 -13.72
N ALA A 337 -2.71 -4.28 -14.75
CA ALA A 337 -3.37 -5.55 -15.06
C ALA A 337 -3.19 -6.56 -13.92
N LEU A 338 -1.98 -6.65 -13.34
CA LEU A 338 -1.72 -7.49 -12.18
C LEU A 338 -2.51 -7.03 -10.94
N GLU A 339 -2.56 -5.72 -10.68
CA GLU A 339 -3.29 -5.16 -9.55
C GLU A 339 -4.81 -5.35 -9.67
N GLY A 340 -5.40 -5.08 -10.85
CA GLY A 340 -6.81 -5.31 -11.09
C GLY A 340 -7.22 -6.78 -10.91
N ALA A 341 -6.38 -7.70 -11.39
CA ALA A 341 -6.55 -9.13 -11.16
C ALA A 341 -6.45 -9.50 -9.67
N LEU A 342 -5.50 -8.91 -8.93
CA LEU A 342 -5.39 -9.12 -7.49
C LEU A 342 -6.63 -8.63 -6.75
N LYS A 343 -7.15 -7.44 -7.05
CA LYS A 343 -8.39 -6.93 -6.43
C LYS A 343 -9.55 -7.89 -6.66
N LEU A 344 -9.78 -8.35 -7.88
CA LEU A 344 -10.86 -9.31 -8.13
C LEU A 344 -10.71 -10.63 -7.37
N LYS A 345 -9.48 -11.15 -7.25
CA LYS A 345 -9.22 -12.34 -6.42
C LYS A 345 -9.56 -12.10 -4.95
N GLU A 346 -9.13 -10.96 -4.41
CA GLU A 346 -9.27 -10.62 -3.00
C GLU A 346 -10.73 -10.44 -2.59
N ILE A 347 -11.50 -9.61 -3.32
CA ILE A 347 -12.83 -9.19 -2.84
C ILE A 347 -13.99 -9.86 -3.57
N ALA A 348 -13.82 -10.30 -4.81
CA ALA A 348 -14.88 -10.94 -5.59
C ALA A 348 -14.75 -12.48 -5.63
N TYR A 349 -13.66 -13.03 -5.09
CA TYR A 349 -13.36 -14.47 -5.04
C TYR A 349 -13.45 -15.17 -6.40
N VAL A 350 -13.03 -14.47 -7.47
CA VAL A 350 -12.96 -15.03 -8.82
C VAL A 350 -11.53 -15.35 -9.19
N HIS A 351 -11.35 -16.35 -10.03
CA HIS A 351 -10.07 -16.60 -10.66
C HIS A 351 -9.78 -15.45 -11.62
N ALA A 352 -8.81 -14.60 -11.24
CA ALA A 352 -8.34 -13.50 -12.07
C ALA A 352 -6.81 -13.51 -12.17
N GLU A 353 -6.30 -13.41 -13.39
CA GLU A 353 -4.86 -13.39 -13.69
C GLU A 353 -4.49 -12.17 -14.53
N GLY A 354 -3.37 -11.52 -14.19
CA GLY A 354 -2.83 -10.41 -14.97
C GLY A 354 -1.70 -10.89 -15.88
N TYR A 355 -1.74 -10.52 -17.15
CA TYR A 355 -0.73 -10.85 -18.15
C TYR A 355 -0.21 -9.61 -18.87
N ALA A 356 1.07 -9.65 -19.23
CA ALA A 356 1.58 -8.78 -20.27
C ALA A 356 0.88 -9.18 -21.57
N ALA A 357 0.20 -8.24 -22.24
CA ALA A 357 -0.66 -8.55 -23.39
C ALA A 357 0.09 -9.31 -24.52
N GLY A 358 1.37 -8.99 -24.71
CA GLY A 358 2.22 -9.66 -25.70
C GLY A 358 2.51 -11.14 -25.43
N GLU A 359 2.35 -11.58 -24.18
CA GLU A 359 2.66 -12.94 -23.74
C GLU A 359 1.49 -13.92 -23.91
N LEU A 360 0.29 -13.44 -24.25
CA LEU A 360 -0.90 -14.29 -24.40
C LEU A 360 -0.63 -15.47 -25.36
N LYS A 361 -0.04 -15.19 -26.53
CA LYS A 361 0.25 -16.20 -27.55
C LYS A 361 1.29 -17.25 -27.14
N HIS A 362 2.01 -17.03 -26.04
CA HIS A 362 3.04 -17.92 -25.54
C HIS A 362 2.50 -18.97 -24.55
N GLY A 363 1.17 -19.15 -24.49
CA GLY A 363 0.51 -20.19 -23.69
C GLY A 363 -0.86 -19.76 -23.16
N PRO A 364 -0.97 -18.63 -22.42
CA PRO A 364 -2.20 -18.22 -21.73
C PRO A 364 -3.43 -18.09 -22.64
N ILE A 365 -3.24 -17.79 -23.92
CA ILE A 365 -4.34 -17.66 -24.89
C ILE A 365 -5.14 -18.96 -25.08
N ALA A 366 -4.57 -20.11 -24.71
CA ALA A 366 -5.25 -21.40 -24.73
C ALA A 366 -6.43 -21.48 -23.74
N LEU A 367 -6.45 -20.60 -22.71
CA LEU A 367 -7.55 -20.51 -21.75
C LEU A 367 -8.75 -19.73 -22.30
N ILE A 368 -8.59 -18.97 -23.38
CA ILE A 368 -9.64 -18.07 -23.89
C ILE A 368 -10.76 -18.86 -24.57
N ASP A 369 -11.98 -18.67 -24.07
CA ASP A 369 -13.24 -19.13 -24.67
C ASP A 369 -14.40 -18.17 -24.34
N GLU A 370 -15.63 -18.53 -24.72
CA GLU A 370 -16.86 -17.76 -24.50
C GLU A 370 -17.23 -17.51 -23.01
N SER A 371 -16.54 -18.19 -22.08
CA SER A 371 -16.74 -18.08 -20.64
C SER A 371 -15.70 -17.19 -19.95
N MET A 372 -14.60 -16.88 -20.63
CA MET A 372 -13.51 -16.04 -20.12
C MET A 372 -13.70 -14.58 -20.49
N VAL A 373 -13.49 -13.69 -19.51
CA VAL A 373 -13.51 -12.25 -19.72
C VAL A 373 -12.07 -11.73 -19.75
N ASN A 374 -11.69 -11.10 -20.85
CA ASN A 374 -10.48 -10.31 -20.93
C ASN A 374 -10.79 -8.83 -20.63
N ILE A 375 -10.26 -8.33 -19.52
CA ILE A 375 -10.24 -6.91 -19.17
C ILE A 375 -8.96 -6.31 -19.74
N ALA A 376 -9.07 -5.75 -20.94
CA ALA A 376 -7.95 -5.22 -21.70
C ALA A 376 -7.72 -3.73 -21.39
N ILE A 377 -6.57 -3.44 -20.80
CA ILE A 377 -6.11 -2.07 -20.54
C ILE A 377 -5.34 -1.59 -21.77
N VAL A 378 -5.89 -0.58 -22.44
CA VAL A 378 -5.32 0.02 -23.65
C VAL A 378 -4.87 1.43 -23.34
N GLY A 379 -3.56 1.64 -23.35
CA GLY A 379 -2.97 2.98 -23.29
C GLY A 379 -2.79 3.63 -24.65
N PRO A 380 -2.49 4.93 -24.71
CA PRO A 380 -2.03 5.60 -25.92
C PRO A 380 -0.69 5.03 -26.43
N GLU A 381 0.20 4.64 -25.50
CA GLU A 381 1.42 3.92 -25.85
C GLU A 381 1.12 2.48 -26.27
N LEU A 382 1.84 1.99 -27.28
CA LEU A 382 1.70 0.63 -27.80
C LEU A 382 0.26 0.26 -28.24
N TYR A 383 -0.59 1.26 -28.51
CA TYR A 383 -2.00 1.12 -28.85
C TYR A 383 -2.25 0.03 -29.90
N ASP A 384 -1.62 0.14 -31.07
CA ASP A 384 -1.82 -0.81 -32.19
C ASP A 384 -1.48 -2.24 -31.79
N LYS A 385 -0.45 -2.40 -30.96
CA LYS A 385 -0.03 -3.72 -30.51
C LYS A 385 -1.04 -4.31 -29.53
N THR A 386 -1.56 -3.51 -28.61
CA THR A 386 -2.58 -3.96 -27.66
C THR A 386 -3.89 -4.28 -28.38
N VAL A 387 -4.29 -3.48 -29.37
CA VAL A 387 -5.46 -3.77 -30.22
C VAL A 387 -5.28 -5.09 -30.98
N SER A 388 -4.09 -5.35 -31.52
CA SER A 388 -3.77 -6.65 -32.13
C SER A 388 -3.97 -7.81 -31.15
N ASN A 389 -3.54 -7.67 -29.89
CA ASN A 389 -3.76 -8.71 -28.87
C ASN A 389 -5.24 -8.89 -28.52
N ILE A 390 -6.01 -7.80 -28.50
CA ILE A 390 -7.48 -7.86 -28.29
C ILE A 390 -8.16 -8.64 -29.43
N GLN A 391 -7.76 -8.40 -30.68
CA GLN A 391 -8.28 -9.15 -31.83
C GLN A 391 -7.96 -10.65 -31.76
N GLU A 392 -6.79 -11.02 -31.23
CA GLU A 392 -6.42 -12.43 -31.00
C GLU A 392 -7.34 -13.10 -29.97
N VAL A 393 -7.74 -12.39 -28.92
CA VAL A 393 -8.73 -12.85 -27.92
C VAL A 393 -10.11 -12.96 -28.56
N LYS A 394 -10.52 -11.95 -29.36
CA LYS A 394 -11.81 -11.94 -30.07
C LYS A 394 -11.96 -13.12 -31.03
N ALA A 395 -10.88 -13.45 -31.75
CA ALA A 395 -10.85 -14.60 -32.66
C ALA A 395 -11.12 -15.95 -31.96
N ARG A 396 -10.94 -16.00 -30.63
CA ARG A 396 -11.20 -17.16 -29.77
C ARG A 396 -12.48 -17.02 -28.93
N ARG A 397 -13.31 -16.03 -29.27
CA ARG A 397 -14.62 -15.75 -28.66
C ARG A 397 -14.57 -15.38 -27.18
N GLY A 398 -13.41 -14.93 -26.68
CA GLY A 398 -13.31 -14.32 -25.36
C GLY A 398 -14.18 -13.07 -25.27
N ILE A 399 -14.77 -12.83 -24.09
CA ILE A 399 -15.53 -11.61 -23.82
C ILE A 399 -14.55 -10.48 -23.54
N ILE A 400 -14.69 -9.34 -24.20
CA ILE A 400 -13.70 -8.27 -24.15
C ILE A 400 -14.31 -7.04 -23.47
N VAL A 401 -13.76 -6.70 -22.31
CA VAL A 401 -13.98 -5.43 -21.63
C VAL A 401 -12.76 -4.55 -21.86
N ILE A 402 -12.91 -3.44 -22.57
CA ILE A 402 -11.81 -2.52 -22.86
C ILE A 402 -11.87 -1.35 -21.89
N ILE A 403 -10.72 -1.03 -21.26
CA ILE A 403 -10.50 0.24 -20.56
C ILE A 403 -9.45 0.99 -21.38
N GLY A 404 -9.82 2.12 -21.99
CA GLY A 404 -8.94 2.74 -22.97
C GLY A 404 -9.36 4.13 -23.43
N PRO A 405 -8.59 4.76 -24.33
CA PRO A 405 -8.77 6.15 -24.70
C PRO A 405 -10.12 6.39 -25.39
N GLN A 406 -10.83 7.42 -24.94
CA GLN A 406 -12.07 7.89 -25.55
C GLN A 406 -11.86 8.39 -26.99
N ASN A 407 -12.92 8.43 -27.81
CA ASN A 407 -12.86 8.85 -29.22
C ASN A 407 -12.00 7.94 -30.11
N HIS A 408 -11.99 6.63 -29.83
CA HIS A 408 -11.30 5.61 -30.64
C HIS A 408 -12.30 4.58 -31.18
N PRO A 409 -12.88 4.79 -32.38
CA PRO A 409 -13.92 3.91 -32.95
C PRO A 409 -13.52 2.45 -33.09
N ILE A 410 -12.22 2.19 -33.30
CA ILE A 410 -11.70 0.82 -33.37
C ILE A 410 -11.94 0.09 -32.06
N LEU A 411 -11.65 0.70 -30.90
CA LEU A 411 -11.86 0.08 -29.59
C LEU A 411 -13.33 -0.26 -29.36
N GLU A 412 -14.22 0.66 -29.69
CA GLU A 412 -15.68 0.45 -29.63
C GLU A 412 -16.12 -0.72 -30.52
N SER A 413 -15.52 -0.88 -31.70
CA SER A 413 -15.86 -1.98 -32.62
C SER A 413 -15.31 -3.35 -32.19
N VAL A 414 -14.16 -3.38 -31.50
CA VAL A 414 -13.51 -4.65 -31.13
C VAL A 414 -13.96 -5.16 -29.76
N GLY A 415 -14.30 -4.29 -28.81
CA GLY A 415 -14.78 -4.69 -27.48
C GLY A 415 -16.25 -5.10 -27.45
N ASP A 416 -16.62 -6.00 -26.53
CA ASP A 416 -18.03 -6.24 -26.18
C ASP A 416 -18.54 -5.17 -25.21
N TYR A 417 -17.62 -4.68 -24.36
CA TYR A 417 -17.84 -3.58 -23.45
C TYR A 417 -16.65 -2.62 -23.52
N PHE A 418 -16.92 -1.32 -23.37
CA PHE A 418 -15.89 -0.30 -23.42
C PHE A 418 -16.09 0.71 -22.28
N ILE A 419 -15.00 1.07 -21.61
CA ILE A 419 -14.91 2.13 -20.60
C ILE A 419 -13.97 3.20 -21.16
N PRO A 420 -14.51 4.28 -21.77
CA PRO A 420 -13.73 5.35 -22.36
C PRO A 420 -13.12 6.24 -21.28
N LEU A 421 -11.83 6.57 -21.44
CA LEU A 421 -11.08 7.44 -20.53
C LEU A 421 -10.35 8.55 -21.29
N ASP A 422 -10.24 9.73 -20.66
CA ASP A 422 -9.42 10.82 -21.21
C ASP A 422 -7.99 10.76 -20.65
N PHE A 423 -7.05 10.31 -21.47
CA PHE A 423 -5.63 10.22 -21.12
C PHE A 423 -4.85 11.52 -21.28
N SER A 424 -5.48 12.57 -21.82
CA SER A 424 -4.81 13.82 -22.19
C SER A 424 -4.09 14.45 -21.00
N GLY A 425 -2.79 14.70 -21.16
CA GLY A 425 -1.95 15.36 -20.15
C GLY A 425 -1.53 14.49 -18.95
N LEU A 426 -2.01 13.24 -18.84
CA LEU A 426 -1.65 12.36 -17.72
C LEU A 426 -0.26 11.72 -17.89
N GLY A 427 0.11 11.41 -19.14
CA GLY A 427 1.38 10.75 -19.47
C GLY A 427 1.59 9.50 -18.60
N GLU A 428 2.70 9.47 -17.90
CA GLU A 428 3.18 8.36 -17.07
C GLU A 428 2.37 8.16 -15.77
N LEU A 429 1.47 9.08 -15.43
CA LEU A 429 0.53 8.93 -14.29
C LEU A 429 -0.78 8.24 -14.69
N SER A 430 -1.00 8.01 -15.99
CA SER A 430 -2.19 7.31 -16.48
C SER A 430 -2.43 5.90 -15.90
N PRO A 431 -1.42 5.11 -15.47
CA PRO A 431 -1.66 3.84 -14.76
C PRO A 431 -2.49 4.01 -13.49
N VAL A 432 -2.27 5.08 -12.73
CA VAL A 432 -3.04 5.38 -11.50
C VAL A 432 -4.49 5.69 -11.85
N TYR A 433 -4.71 6.43 -12.94
CA TYR A 433 -6.05 6.75 -13.43
C TYR A 433 -6.84 5.50 -13.82
N VAL A 434 -6.22 4.59 -14.59
CA VAL A 434 -6.81 3.30 -14.97
C VAL A 434 -7.06 2.42 -13.76
N ASN A 435 -6.14 2.42 -12.79
CA ASN A 435 -6.26 1.59 -11.59
C ASN A 435 -7.55 1.86 -10.81
N VAL A 436 -8.00 3.13 -10.72
CA VAL A 436 -9.29 3.46 -10.08
C VAL A 436 -10.47 2.78 -10.78
N VAL A 437 -10.45 2.69 -12.11
CA VAL A 437 -11.49 1.97 -12.86
C VAL A 437 -11.48 0.49 -12.49
N THR A 438 -10.30 -0.13 -12.40
CA THR A 438 -10.19 -1.54 -12.03
C THR A 438 -10.65 -1.81 -10.58
N GLN A 439 -10.39 -0.87 -9.66
CA GLN A 439 -10.88 -0.92 -8.29
C GLN A 439 -12.41 -0.85 -8.23
N LEU A 440 -13.02 0.08 -8.96
CA LEU A 440 -14.48 0.21 -9.04
C LEU A 440 -15.12 -1.02 -9.68
N LEU A 441 -14.54 -1.54 -10.76
CA LEU A 441 -15.02 -2.76 -11.41
C LEU A 441 -15.00 -3.94 -10.42
N ALA A 442 -13.90 -4.10 -9.68
CA ALA A 442 -13.79 -5.13 -8.66
C ALA A 442 -14.80 -4.94 -7.52
N TYR A 443 -14.98 -3.71 -7.04
CA TYR A 443 -15.96 -3.36 -6.02
C TYR A 443 -17.38 -3.73 -6.44
N TYR A 444 -17.82 -3.29 -7.62
CA TYR A 444 -19.17 -3.59 -8.10
C TYR A 444 -19.38 -5.08 -8.36
N MET A 445 -18.38 -5.78 -8.91
CA MET A 445 -18.47 -7.24 -9.08
C MET A 445 -18.59 -7.98 -7.75
N ALA A 446 -17.83 -7.57 -6.73
CA ALA A 446 -17.95 -8.12 -5.37
C ALA A 446 -19.34 -7.81 -4.76
N LYS A 447 -19.83 -6.58 -4.94
CA LYS A 447 -21.17 -6.17 -4.49
C LYS A 447 -22.27 -7.05 -5.11
N PHE A 448 -22.22 -7.30 -6.42
CA PHE A 448 -23.18 -8.19 -7.09
C PHE A 448 -23.05 -9.66 -6.73
N LYS A 449 -21.85 -10.10 -6.32
CA LYS A 449 -21.64 -11.45 -5.76
C LYS A 449 -22.10 -11.58 -4.31
N GLY A 450 -22.29 -10.48 -3.60
CA GLY A 450 -22.61 -10.47 -2.17
C GLY A 450 -21.47 -10.97 -1.28
N THR A 451 -20.22 -10.73 -1.69
CA THR A 451 -19.04 -11.07 -0.89
C THR A 451 -18.74 -9.98 0.15
N ASP A 452 -18.04 -10.33 1.24
CA ASP A 452 -17.56 -9.34 2.21
C ASP A 452 -16.39 -8.54 1.60
N ILE A 453 -16.67 -7.28 1.24
CA ILE A 453 -15.74 -6.39 0.54
C ILE A 453 -14.70 -5.82 1.50
N ASP A 454 -15.09 -5.43 2.72
CA ASP A 454 -14.19 -4.79 3.67
C ASP A 454 -13.32 -5.81 4.41
N LYS A 455 -13.85 -7.03 4.62
CA LYS A 455 -13.19 -8.14 5.33
C LYS A 455 -13.25 -9.44 4.52
N PRO A 456 -12.53 -9.52 3.38
CA PRO A 456 -12.48 -10.71 2.56
C PRO A 456 -11.99 -11.92 3.35
N ARG A 457 -12.59 -13.09 3.08
CA ARG A 457 -12.31 -14.34 3.77
C ARG A 457 -10.83 -14.72 3.65
N ASN A 458 -10.29 -15.32 4.70
CA ASN A 458 -8.92 -15.84 4.77
C ASN A 458 -7.81 -14.79 4.60
N LEU A 459 -8.14 -13.50 4.61
CA LEU A 459 -7.17 -12.41 4.49
C LEU A 459 -7.20 -11.53 5.73
N ALA A 460 -6.03 -11.03 6.10
CA ALA A 460 -5.86 -9.99 7.10
C ALA A 460 -5.26 -8.75 6.42
N LYS A 461 -5.52 -7.56 6.98
CA LYS A 461 -5.04 -6.28 6.41
C LYS A 461 -3.51 -6.23 6.27
N SER A 462 -2.79 -6.82 7.23
CA SER A 462 -1.34 -6.90 7.22
C SER A 462 -0.90 -8.30 7.63
N VAL A 463 0.03 -8.88 6.87
CA VAL A 463 0.67 -10.16 7.19
C VAL A 463 1.87 -9.87 8.10
N THR A 464 1.65 -9.92 9.41
CA THR A 464 2.64 -9.57 10.45
C THR A 464 3.35 -10.78 11.06
N VAL A 465 2.95 -11.98 10.67
CA VAL A 465 3.51 -13.26 11.11
C VAL A 465 3.76 -14.13 9.88
N GLU A 466 4.75 -15.00 9.97
CA GLU A 466 5.06 -16.03 8.96
C GLU A 466 4.16 -17.25 9.11
#